data_AF-A0A524K0E6-F1
#
_entry.id   AF-A0A524K0E6-F1
#
_cell.length_a   1.000
_cell.length_b   1.000
_cell.length_c   1.000
_cell.angle_alpha   90.00
_cell.angle_beta   90.00
_cell.angle_gamma   90.00
#
_symmetry.space_group_name_H-M   'P 1'
#
loop_
_entity.id
_entity.type
_entity.pdbx_description
1 polymer ?
#
loop_
_entity_poly.entity_id
_entity_poly.type
_entity_poly.pdbx_seq_one_letter_code
_entity_poly.pdbx_strand_id
1 'polypeptide(L)'
;IKLNPSADYHKPIVLAATLAEGRVQAVADGSYQVLGQHEESGLTFVKMTKAGIVSWWKLKAGSAAAELEETLTVVETKDGSTLYNGEPKEAGKFYQVGHVNKIVVNGREVEETGPLGPFKFIKTLGTSEVVRFTKKAFTFAGEKITIYFQNITAGSDIIKPGLYYKLDKGSSIWSRLDFLSLMLALFLGTSALPHILIRYYTVPSQRAARKSTIVAISAIGFFYILTLFLGTGAMINGSLDLGSSNMSAPLLAKTFGITLFSIISAIAFATILGTVSGLIVASSGAVAHDLMDKYMKIKMTEKQKVKAGRIAAVGVGIVAIMLGILFEKQNVSFLVGLAFAIAASANLPAILMLLFWKRTTAKGISWAIVVGMMTSLLLILLSPTLYEIYGLPAASAPMPLKNPGIISIPLGFLTLIVVSLMSKKQGAAPALEK
;
A
#
# COMPACT_ATOMS: atom_id res chain seq x y z
N ILE A 1 -6.71 11.74 -22.75
CA ILE A 1 -5.82 12.52 -21.86
C ILE A 1 -6.01 13.98 -22.23
N LYS A 2 -6.20 14.85 -21.24
CA LYS A 2 -6.39 16.30 -21.40
C LYS A 2 -5.41 17.02 -20.47
N LEU A 3 -4.92 18.18 -20.89
CA LEU A 3 -4.10 19.04 -20.00
C LEU A 3 -4.93 19.57 -18.83
N ASN A 4 -6.19 19.93 -19.09
CA ASN A 4 -7.13 20.29 -18.04
C ASN A 4 -8.06 19.09 -17.71
N PRO A 5 -7.94 18.48 -16.52
CA PRO A 5 -8.69 17.27 -16.18
C PRO A 5 -10.21 17.43 -16.15
N SER A 6 -10.70 18.53 -15.59
CA SER A 6 -12.13 18.83 -15.46
C SER A 6 -12.35 20.33 -15.31
N ALA A 7 -13.60 20.78 -15.44
CA ALA A 7 -13.96 22.19 -15.19
C ALA A 7 -13.72 22.59 -13.74
N ASP A 8 -13.94 21.66 -12.80
CA ASP A 8 -13.82 21.87 -11.35
C ASP A 8 -12.39 21.60 -10.82
N TYR A 9 -11.43 21.33 -11.70
CA TYR A 9 -10.05 21.06 -11.29
C TYR A 9 -9.36 22.33 -10.81
N HIS A 10 -8.79 22.28 -9.59
CA HIS A 10 -8.01 23.39 -9.05
C HIS A 10 -6.69 23.52 -9.82
N LYS A 11 -6.53 24.66 -10.51
CA LYS A 11 -5.29 24.98 -11.22
C LYS A 11 -4.26 25.50 -10.22
N PRO A 12 -3.08 24.87 -10.10
CA PRO A 12 -2.06 25.33 -9.17
C PRO A 12 -1.63 26.76 -9.44
N ILE A 13 -1.50 27.54 -8.38
CA ILE A 13 -1.09 28.94 -8.46
C ILE A 13 0.44 29.05 -8.44
N VAL A 14 0.98 29.96 -9.23
CA VAL A 14 2.39 30.37 -9.18
C VAL A 14 2.46 31.86 -8.89
N LEU A 15 3.24 32.24 -7.90
CA LEU A 15 3.40 33.64 -7.47
C LEU A 15 4.82 34.11 -7.75
N ALA A 16 4.96 35.28 -8.37
CA ALA A 16 6.26 35.94 -8.45
C ALA A 16 6.68 36.43 -7.06
N ALA A 17 7.96 36.27 -6.73
CA ALA A 17 8.56 36.61 -5.46
C ALA A 17 9.76 37.54 -5.63
N THR A 18 10.05 38.32 -4.60
CA THR A 18 11.26 39.15 -4.51
C THR A 18 12.19 38.56 -3.46
N LEU A 19 13.45 38.31 -3.88
CA LEU A 19 14.49 37.78 -3.01
C LEU A 19 15.41 38.89 -2.53
N ALA A 20 15.78 38.85 -1.25
CA ALA A 20 16.92 39.59 -0.71
C ALA A 20 17.77 38.64 0.13
N GLU A 21 19.09 38.62 -0.09
CA GLU A 21 20.04 37.76 0.63
C GLU A 21 19.64 36.27 0.63
N GLY A 22 19.07 35.78 -0.48
CA GLY A 22 18.64 34.39 -0.62
C GLY A 22 17.32 34.03 0.09
N ARG A 23 16.63 35.00 0.70
CA ARG A 23 15.33 34.80 1.35
C ARG A 23 14.21 35.52 0.61
N VAL A 24 13.02 34.92 0.61
CA VAL A 24 11.81 35.55 0.08
C VAL A 24 11.36 36.66 1.04
N GLN A 25 11.32 37.90 0.55
CA GLN A 25 10.89 39.07 1.34
C GLN A 25 9.43 39.42 1.08
N ALA A 26 9.02 39.37 -0.18
CA ALA A 26 7.70 39.75 -0.63
C ALA A 26 7.28 38.90 -1.84
N VAL A 27 5.98 38.87 -2.08
CA VAL A 27 5.37 38.29 -3.28
C VAL A 27 4.55 39.34 -4.00
N ALA A 28 4.38 39.18 -5.31
CA ALA A 28 3.70 40.16 -6.14
C ALA A 28 2.23 40.37 -5.75
N ASP A 29 1.56 39.34 -5.21
CA ASP A 29 0.24 39.47 -4.61
C ASP A 29 0.37 39.96 -3.16
N GLY A 30 0.16 41.27 -2.95
CA GLY A 30 0.26 41.92 -1.64
C GLY A 30 -0.75 41.45 -0.59
N SER A 31 -1.69 40.56 -0.93
CA SER A 31 -2.55 39.90 0.06
C SER A 31 -1.86 38.80 0.86
N TYR A 32 -0.68 38.35 0.41
CA TYR A 32 0.14 37.38 1.12
C TYR A 32 1.23 38.06 1.95
N GLN A 33 1.38 37.61 3.18
CA GLN A 33 2.48 38.01 4.07
C GLN A 33 3.41 36.82 4.32
N VAL A 34 4.72 37.04 4.15
CA VAL A 34 5.74 36.02 4.41
C VAL A 34 5.97 35.93 5.92
N LEU A 35 5.80 34.73 6.48
CA LEU A 35 5.95 34.44 7.90
C LEU A 35 7.27 33.74 8.24
N GLY A 36 7.87 33.03 7.27
CA GLY A 36 9.11 32.32 7.49
C GLY A 36 9.51 31.45 6.31
N GLN A 37 10.71 30.87 6.40
CA GLN A 37 11.30 30.01 5.37
C GLN A 37 11.98 28.80 6.04
N HIS A 38 11.87 27.64 5.41
CA HIS A 38 12.53 26.39 5.82
C HIS A 38 13.29 25.80 4.63
N GLU A 39 14.52 25.39 4.84
CA GLU A 39 15.38 24.81 3.81
C GLU A 39 15.78 23.39 4.18
N GLU A 40 15.54 22.45 3.26
CA GLU A 40 15.84 21.05 3.51
C GLU A 40 16.15 20.26 2.25
N SER A 41 17.31 19.63 2.23
CA SER A 41 17.85 18.85 1.09
C SER A 41 17.81 19.64 -0.23
N GLY A 42 18.21 20.92 -0.19
CA GLY A 42 18.26 21.79 -1.37
C GLY A 42 16.90 22.26 -1.89
N LEU A 43 15.82 22.09 -1.11
CA LEU A 43 14.51 22.67 -1.39
C LEU A 43 14.20 23.76 -0.37
N THR A 44 13.63 24.86 -0.85
CA THR A 44 13.21 25.99 -0.01
C THR A 44 11.70 26.08 0.03
N PHE A 45 11.14 26.04 1.23
CA PHE A 45 9.71 26.18 1.49
C PHE A 45 9.43 27.47 2.27
N VAL A 46 8.43 28.22 1.84
CA VAL A 46 8.09 29.53 2.40
C VAL A 46 6.71 29.45 3.05
N LYS A 47 6.64 29.79 4.33
CA LYS A 47 5.40 29.91 5.11
C LYS A 47 4.82 31.29 4.84
N MET A 48 3.58 31.35 4.38
CA MET A 48 2.87 32.59 4.10
C MET A 48 1.49 32.58 4.75
N THR A 49 0.91 33.76 4.96
CA THR A 49 -0.50 33.90 5.36
C THR A 49 -1.25 34.82 4.42
N LYS A 50 -2.52 34.47 4.17
CA LYS A 50 -3.48 35.30 3.44
C LYS A 50 -4.80 35.26 4.18
N ALA A 51 -5.30 36.43 4.59
CA ALA A 51 -6.53 36.57 5.38
C ALA A 51 -6.57 35.66 6.64
N GLY A 52 -5.43 35.50 7.33
CA GLY A 52 -5.32 34.67 8.53
C GLY A 52 -5.13 33.17 8.27
N ILE A 53 -5.27 32.70 7.04
CA ILE A 53 -5.02 31.31 6.66
C ILE A 53 -3.54 31.14 6.33
N VAL A 54 -2.89 30.17 6.97
CA VAL A 54 -1.47 29.87 6.78
C VAL A 54 -1.31 28.81 5.69
N SER A 55 -0.42 29.07 4.73
CA SER A 55 -0.09 28.14 3.65
C SER A 55 1.43 28.04 3.48
N TRP A 56 1.90 26.94 2.88
CA TRP A 56 3.29 26.77 2.52
C TRP A 56 3.44 26.70 1.00
N TRP A 57 4.55 27.23 0.52
CA TRP A 57 4.85 27.34 -0.90
C TRP A 57 6.27 26.88 -1.16
N LYS A 58 6.54 26.36 -2.35
CA LYS A 58 7.87 25.90 -2.72
C LYS A 58 8.52 26.93 -3.63
N LEU A 59 9.72 27.38 -3.29
CA LEU A 59 10.52 28.21 -4.19
C LEU A 59 11.03 27.37 -5.36
N LYS A 60 10.75 27.82 -6.57
CA LYS A 60 11.21 27.17 -7.80
C LYS A 60 12.71 27.42 -7.96
N ALA A 61 13.49 26.35 -8.00
CA ALA A 61 14.94 26.44 -8.18
C ALA A 61 15.28 26.78 -9.65
N GLY A 62 16.17 27.76 -9.86
CA GLY A 62 16.78 28.03 -11.16
C GLY A 62 15.95 28.84 -12.17
N SER A 63 14.86 29.49 -11.76
CA SER A 63 14.16 30.47 -12.62
C SER A 63 14.85 31.84 -12.58
N ALA A 64 14.88 32.54 -13.72
CA ALA A 64 15.48 33.88 -13.84
C ALA A 64 14.77 34.93 -12.96
N ALA A 65 13.48 34.73 -12.69
CA ALA A 65 12.71 35.44 -11.68
C ALA A 65 12.31 34.46 -10.58
N ALA A 66 12.32 34.87 -9.31
CA ALA A 66 11.94 33.99 -8.21
C ALA A 66 10.43 33.70 -8.27
N GLU A 67 10.06 32.43 -8.30
CA GLU A 67 8.67 31.98 -8.38
C GLU A 67 8.36 31.02 -7.24
N LEU A 68 7.18 31.16 -6.63
CA LEU A 68 6.64 30.28 -5.61
C LEU A 68 5.53 29.41 -6.20
N GLU A 69 5.70 28.11 -6.12
CA GLU A 69 4.72 27.10 -6.53
C GLU A 69 3.81 26.74 -5.35
N GLU A 70 2.49 26.72 -5.60
CA GLU A 70 1.51 26.27 -4.62
C GLU A 70 1.78 24.82 -4.19
N THR A 71 1.65 24.58 -2.88
CA THR A 71 1.77 23.25 -2.29
C THR A 71 0.55 22.96 -1.42
N LEU A 72 0.36 21.68 -1.11
CA LEU A 72 -0.64 21.24 -0.14
C LEU A 72 0.05 20.82 1.14
N THR A 73 -0.53 21.15 2.29
CA THR A 73 0.07 20.81 3.59
C THR A 73 -0.89 20.09 4.51
N VAL A 74 -0.32 19.26 5.38
CA VAL A 74 -0.97 18.73 6.57
C VAL A 74 -0.09 19.11 7.75
N VAL A 75 -0.61 19.92 8.66
CA VAL A 75 0.11 20.46 9.81
C VAL A 75 -0.50 19.89 11.09
N GLU A 76 0.30 19.16 11.86
CA GLU A 76 -0.02 18.79 13.23
C GLU A 76 0.43 19.94 14.13
N THR A 77 -0.54 20.68 14.67
CA THR A 77 -0.30 21.84 15.53
C THR A 77 0.10 21.40 16.94
N LYS A 78 0.67 22.34 17.71
CA LYS A 78 1.04 22.09 19.12
C LYS A 78 -0.14 21.70 20.00
N ASP A 79 -1.33 22.17 19.64
CA ASP A 79 -2.56 21.92 20.37
C ASP A 79 -3.18 20.54 20.03
N GLY A 80 -2.50 19.75 19.19
CA GLY A 80 -2.95 18.42 18.77
C GLY A 80 -3.98 18.44 17.64
N SER A 81 -4.39 19.62 17.14
CA SER A 81 -5.27 19.74 15.98
C SER A 81 -4.49 19.50 14.68
N THR A 82 -5.16 18.99 13.65
CA THR A 82 -4.56 18.79 12.32
C THR A 82 -5.22 19.73 11.32
N LEU A 83 -4.42 20.60 10.71
CA LEU A 83 -4.87 21.53 9.67
C LEU A 83 -4.46 21.01 8.29
N TYR A 84 -5.40 21.04 7.37
CA TYR A 84 -5.30 20.64 5.98
C TYR A 84 -5.26 21.89 5.11
N ASN A 85 -4.06 22.24 4.65
CA ASN A 85 -3.78 23.46 3.90
C ASN A 85 -4.21 24.75 4.64
N GLY A 86 -3.91 24.82 5.94
CA GLY A 86 -4.16 25.97 6.79
C GLY A 86 -5.52 26.01 7.50
N GLU A 87 -6.44 25.10 7.15
CA GLU A 87 -7.81 25.06 7.68
C GLU A 87 -8.21 23.65 8.13
N PRO A 88 -9.30 23.47 8.90
CA PRO A 88 -9.86 22.15 9.18
C PRO A 88 -10.20 21.36 7.90
N LYS A 89 -10.24 20.03 7.99
CA LYS A 89 -10.46 19.15 6.82
C LYS A 89 -11.78 19.46 6.11
N GLU A 90 -12.78 19.88 6.87
CA GLU A 90 -14.14 20.20 6.44
C GLU A 90 -14.18 21.43 5.52
N ALA A 91 -13.18 22.32 5.60
CA ALA A 91 -13.07 23.49 4.73
C ALA A 91 -12.74 23.12 3.26
N GLY A 92 -12.37 21.86 2.98
CA GLY A 92 -12.18 21.37 1.62
C GLY A 92 -10.97 21.96 0.88
N LYS A 93 -10.04 22.62 1.59
CA LYS A 93 -8.82 23.22 1.01
C LYS A 93 -7.73 22.22 0.64
N PHE A 94 -7.91 20.96 1.01
CA PHE A 94 -7.04 19.86 0.62
C PHE A 94 -7.75 19.03 -0.45
N TYR A 95 -7.64 19.52 -1.68
CA TYR A 95 -8.36 19.02 -2.85
C TYR A 95 -7.58 17.92 -3.58
N GLN A 96 -8.27 17.30 -4.54
CA GLN A 96 -7.72 16.23 -5.37
C GLN A 96 -6.76 16.80 -6.41
N VAL A 97 -5.74 16.03 -6.75
CA VAL A 97 -4.63 16.48 -7.59
C VAL A 97 -4.30 15.48 -8.70
N GLY A 98 -3.29 15.83 -9.50
CA GLY A 98 -2.78 15.01 -10.59
C GLY A 98 -3.27 15.52 -11.94
N HIS A 99 -2.35 15.94 -12.80
CA HIS A 99 -2.69 16.36 -14.15
C HIS A 99 -1.48 16.13 -15.05
N VAL A 100 -1.71 16.22 -16.35
CA VAL A 100 -0.62 16.15 -17.33
C VAL A 100 -0.07 17.54 -17.54
N ASN A 101 1.25 17.70 -17.39
CA ASN A 101 1.94 18.97 -17.66
C ASN A 101 2.02 19.22 -19.17
N LYS A 102 2.36 18.18 -19.92
CA LYS A 102 2.58 18.23 -21.37
C LYS A 102 2.20 16.91 -22.01
N ILE A 103 1.39 16.96 -23.06
CA ILE A 103 0.99 15.77 -23.83
C ILE A 103 1.73 15.79 -25.16
N VAL A 104 2.41 14.70 -25.49
CA VAL A 104 3.09 14.55 -26.79
C VAL A 104 2.49 13.38 -27.55
N VAL A 105 1.92 13.66 -28.72
CA VAL A 105 1.39 12.66 -29.65
C VAL A 105 2.11 12.79 -30.98
N ASN A 106 2.76 11.71 -31.43
CA ASN A 106 3.52 11.68 -32.69
C ASN A 106 4.55 12.82 -32.83
N GLY A 107 5.21 13.19 -31.72
CA GLY A 107 6.22 14.25 -31.68
C GLY A 107 5.66 15.68 -31.67
N ARG A 108 4.34 15.86 -31.60
CA ARG A 108 3.69 17.17 -31.46
C ARG A 108 3.04 17.33 -30.10
N GLU A 109 3.15 18.52 -29.54
CA GLU A 109 2.42 18.90 -28.33
C GLU A 109 0.96 19.14 -28.67
N VAL A 110 0.07 18.57 -27.86
CA VAL A 110 -1.38 18.68 -28.03
C VAL A 110 -2.04 18.97 -26.70
N GLU A 111 -3.18 19.65 -26.69
CA GLU A 111 -3.94 19.91 -25.45
C GLU A 111 -4.79 18.70 -25.03
N GLU A 112 -5.18 17.87 -26.00
CA GLU A 112 -5.98 16.68 -25.81
C GLU A 112 -5.64 15.59 -26.84
N THR A 113 -5.77 14.33 -26.42
CA THR A 113 -5.48 13.16 -27.27
C THR A 113 -6.70 12.56 -27.98
N GLY A 114 -7.92 12.92 -27.55
CA GLY A 114 -9.14 12.16 -27.84
C GLY A 114 -9.14 10.75 -27.20
N PRO A 115 -10.09 9.88 -27.59
CA PRO A 115 -10.16 8.50 -27.12
C PRO A 115 -8.91 7.70 -27.52
N LEU A 116 -8.32 6.99 -26.55
CA LEU A 116 -7.16 6.14 -26.76
C LEU A 116 -7.48 4.70 -26.38
N GLY A 117 -7.05 3.76 -27.21
CA GLY A 117 -6.99 2.35 -26.81
C GLY A 117 -5.89 2.10 -25.77
N PRO A 118 -5.91 0.97 -25.05
CA PRO A 118 -5.01 0.70 -23.91
C PRO A 118 -3.51 0.83 -24.24
N PHE A 119 -3.06 0.28 -25.36
CA PHE A 119 -1.64 0.35 -25.75
C PHE A 119 -1.22 1.76 -26.18
N LYS A 120 -2.08 2.46 -26.92
CA LYS A 120 -1.82 3.85 -27.33
C LYS A 120 -1.81 4.78 -26.12
N PHE A 121 -2.66 4.51 -25.12
CA PHE A 121 -2.65 5.23 -23.85
C PHE A 121 -1.29 5.12 -23.15
N ILE A 122 -0.76 3.91 -22.97
CA ILE A 122 0.56 3.72 -22.34
C ILE A 122 1.68 4.38 -23.16
N LYS A 123 1.64 4.26 -24.49
CA LYS A 123 2.63 4.90 -25.38
C LYS A 123 2.60 6.43 -25.25
N THR A 124 1.41 7.03 -25.33
CA THR A 124 1.25 8.48 -25.21
C THR A 124 1.63 8.96 -23.82
N LEU A 125 1.26 8.23 -22.76
CA LEU A 125 1.67 8.54 -21.40
C LEU A 125 3.21 8.52 -21.30
N GLY A 126 3.86 7.51 -21.88
CA GLY A 126 5.32 7.38 -21.89
C GLY A 126 6.06 8.54 -22.56
N THR A 127 5.47 9.20 -23.55
CA THR A 127 6.05 10.38 -24.22
C THR A 127 5.61 11.72 -23.63
N SER A 128 4.69 11.70 -22.67
CA SER A 128 4.13 12.89 -22.02
C SER A 128 4.82 13.18 -20.69
N GLU A 129 4.52 14.32 -20.07
CA GLU A 129 4.99 14.68 -18.72
C GLU A 129 3.80 14.82 -17.79
N VAL A 130 3.89 14.22 -16.60
CA VAL A 130 2.80 14.24 -15.61
C VAL A 130 3.28 14.90 -14.34
N VAL A 131 2.43 15.74 -13.76
CA VAL A 131 2.70 16.37 -12.47
C VAL A 131 2.41 15.38 -11.36
N ARG A 132 3.47 14.96 -10.66
CA ARG A 132 3.39 14.13 -9.46
C ARG A 132 3.56 15.00 -8.22
N PHE A 133 2.96 14.56 -7.13
CA PHE A 133 3.07 15.24 -5.85
C PHE A 133 4.01 14.45 -4.95
N THR A 134 5.10 15.11 -4.55
CA THR A 134 6.12 14.51 -3.66
C THR A 134 5.88 14.99 -2.24
N LYS A 135 5.95 14.07 -1.28
CA LYS A 135 5.79 14.34 0.15
C LYS A 135 7.15 14.61 0.80
N LYS A 136 7.25 15.66 1.61
CA LYS A 136 8.31 15.84 2.63
C LYS A 136 7.68 16.14 3.98
N ALA A 137 8.32 15.70 5.06
CA ALA A 137 7.87 15.99 6.41
C ALA A 137 9.02 16.60 7.21
N PHE A 138 8.75 17.69 7.92
CA PHE A 138 9.72 18.41 8.73
C PHE A 138 9.05 19.09 9.92
N THR A 139 9.85 19.53 10.89
CA THR A 139 9.35 20.26 12.05
C THR A 139 9.75 21.73 11.92
N PHE A 140 8.80 22.65 12.09
CA PHE A 140 9.06 24.09 12.08
C PHE A 140 8.32 24.74 13.24
N ALA A 141 9.03 25.53 14.04
CA ALA A 141 8.49 26.21 15.22
C ALA A 141 7.72 25.29 16.21
N GLY A 142 8.04 23.99 16.25
CA GLY A 142 7.38 22.98 17.09
C GLY A 142 6.10 22.38 16.51
N GLU A 143 5.77 22.68 15.26
CA GLU A 143 4.68 22.03 14.49
C GLU A 143 5.27 21.02 13.52
N LYS A 144 4.63 19.86 13.35
CA LYS A 144 5.05 18.87 12.37
C LYS A 144 4.29 19.12 11.07
N ILE A 145 5.04 19.48 10.03
CA ILE A 145 4.50 19.83 8.72
C ILE A 145 4.79 18.72 7.74
N THR A 146 3.75 18.25 7.08
CA THR A 146 3.83 17.40 5.90
C THR A 146 3.47 18.24 4.69
N ILE A 147 4.42 18.46 3.80
CA ILE A 147 4.24 19.23 2.57
C ILE A 147 4.19 18.31 1.34
N TYR A 148 3.26 18.60 0.44
CA TYR A 148 3.08 17.94 -0.84
C TYR A 148 3.27 18.96 -1.95
N PHE A 149 4.34 18.81 -2.73
CA PHE A 149 4.71 19.77 -3.76
C PHE A 149 4.81 19.10 -5.13
N GLN A 150 4.63 19.93 -6.17
CA GLN A 150 4.64 19.49 -7.55
C GLN A 150 6.04 19.10 -8.01
N ASN A 151 6.11 17.98 -8.72
CA ASN A 151 7.31 17.42 -9.32
C ASN A 151 6.96 16.86 -10.70
N ILE A 152 7.35 17.61 -11.74
CA ILE A 152 7.13 17.22 -13.13
C ILE A 152 7.98 15.98 -13.41
N THR A 153 7.32 14.90 -13.80
CA THR A 153 7.98 13.61 -14.05
C THR A 153 7.71 13.19 -15.48
N ALA A 154 8.76 12.76 -16.19
CA ALA A 154 8.63 12.16 -17.50
C ALA A 154 7.75 10.90 -17.39
N GLY A 155 6.77 10.76 -18.28
CA GLY A 155 5.85 9.63 -18.25
C GLY A 155 6.54 8.31 -18.55
N SER A 156 7.67 8.32 -19.26
CA SER A 156 8.55 7.17 -19.42
C SER A 156 9.11 6.65 -18.10
N ASP A 157 9.32 7.52 -17.11
CA ASP A 157 9.70 7.10 -15.76
C ASP A 157 8.49 6.58 -14.99
N ILE A 158 7.28 7.10 -15.20
CA ILE A 158 6.05 6.68 -14.49
C ILE A 158 5.64 5.25 -14.84
N ILE A 159 5.79 4.87 -16.10
CA ILE A 159 5.42 3.52 -16.57
C ILE A 159 6.49 2.46 -16.22
N LYS A 160 7.63 2.85 -15.66
CA LYS A 160 8.66 1.88 -15.25
C LYS A 160 8.22 1.13 -14.00
N PRO A 161 8.40 -0.20 -13.97
CA PRO A 161 8.12 -0.98 -12.77
C PRO A 161 9.10 -0.63 -11.63
N GLY A 162 8.63 -0.71 -10.39
CA GLY A 162 9.50 -0.65 -9.21
C GLY A 162 9.93 0.75 -8.75
N LEU A 163 9.29 1.82 -9.23
CA LEU A 163 9.55 3.20 -8.77
C LEU A 163 9.52 3.36 -7.24
N TYR A 164 8.61 2.66 -6.56
CA TYR A 164 8.50 2.69 -5.10
C TYR A 164 9.78 2.19 -4.41
N TYR A 165 10.48 1.23 -5.02
CA TYR A 165 11.71 0.62 -4.50
C TYR A 165 12.99 1.29 -5.04
N LYS A 166 12.84 2.36 -5.84
CA LYS A 166 13.97 3.10 -6.45
C LYS A 166 14.98 2.15 -7.10
N LEU A 167 14.53 1.25 -7.99
CA LEU A 167 15.38 0.19 -8.55
C LEU A 167 16.45 0.67 -9.56
N ASP A 168 16.34 1.89 -10.07
CA ASP A 168 17.27 2.48 -11.05
C ASP A 168 18.28 3.45 -10.38
N LYS A 169 18.02 4.76 -10.45
CA LYS A 169 18.92 5.82 -10.00
C LYS A 169 18.96 5.90 -8.47
N GLY A 170 20.14 5.68 -7.89
CA GLY A 170 20.33 5.63 -6.44
C GLY A 170 19.84 4.34 -5.79
N SER A 171 19.68 3.26 -6.56
CA SER A 171 19.35 1.93 -6.01
C SER A 171 20.49 1.40 -5.15
N SER A 172 20.20 1.12 -3.88
CA SER A 172 21.10 0.36 -3.03
C SER A 172 20.85 -1.14 -3.23
N ILE A 173 21.85 -1.97 -2.90
CA ILE A 173 21.67 -3.44 -2.89
C ILE A 173 20.46 -3.81 -2.01
N TRP A 174 20.29 -3.10 -0.89
CA TRP A 174 19.18 -3.27 0.03
C TRP A 174 17.81 -3.02 -0.61
N SER A 175 17.66 -1.99 -1.47
CA SER A 175 16.36 -1.70 -2.08
C SER A 175 15.94 -2.76 -3.11
N ARG A 176 16.90 -3.34 -3.83
CA ARG A 176 16.67 -4.46 -4.74
C ARG A 176 16.31 -5.75 -4.01
N LEU A 177 17.02 -6.03 -2.91
CA LEU A 177 16.73 -7.17 -2.04
C LEU A 177 15.37 -7.03 -1.37
N ASP A 178 14.98 -5.81 -0.95
CA ASP A 178 13.67 -5.55 -0.37
C ASP A 178 12.53 -5.78 -1.38
N PHE A 179 12.72 -5.35 -2.63
CA PHE A 179 11.77 -5.63 -3.71
C PHE A 179 11.65 -7.13 -4.00
N LEU A 180 12.78 -7.84 -4.11
CA LEU A 180 12.80 -9.29 -4.30
C LEU A 180 12.14 -10.03 -3.12
N SER A 181 12.41 -9.57 -1.90
CA SER A 181 11.82 -10.08 -0.66
C SER A 181 10.29 -9.94 -0.66
N LEU A 182 9.75 -8.77 -1.06
CA LEU A 182 8.30 -8.60 -1.25
C LEU A 182 7.75 -9.54 -2.31
N MET A 183 8.41 -9.64 -3.48
CA MET A 183 7.95 -10.52 -4.56
C MET A 183 7.88 -11.97 -4.09
N LEU A 184 8.93 -12.47 -3.45
CA LEU A 184 8.94 -13.82 -2.86
C LEU A 184 7.81 -14.00 -1.85
N ALA A 185 7.64 -13.06 -0.93
CA ALA A 185 6.56 -13.09 0.06
C ALA A 185 5.18 -13.11 -0.59
N LEU A 186 4.95 -12.32 -1.64
CA LEU A 186 3.65 -12.24 -2.32
C LEU A 186 3.35 -13.52 -3.11
N PHE A 187 4.31 -14.01 -3.90
CA PHE A 187 4.15 -15.24 -4.68
C PHE A 187 3.96 -16.46 -3.79
N LEU A 188 4.85 -16.63 -2.81
CA LEU A 188 4.86 -17.81 -1.96
C LEU A 188 3.83 -17.72 -0.83
N GLY A 189 3.49 -16.52 -0.38
CA GLY A 189 2.45 -16.32 0.62
C GLY A 189 1.07 -16.68 0.06
N THR A 190 0.77 -16.29 -1.18
CA THR A 190 -0.54 -16.58 -1.81
C THR A 190 -0.84 -18.07 -1.86
N SER A 191 0.15 -18.91 -2.15
CA SER A 191 -0.04 -20.37 -2.23
C SER A 191 -0.19 -21.06 -0.88
N ALA A 192 0.20 -20.40 0.22
CA ALA A 192 0.25 -20.98 1.56
C ALA A 192 -0.90 -20.54 2.48
N LEU A 193 -1.92 -19.85 1.94
CA LEU A 193 -3.04 -19.31 2.69
C LEU A 193 -4.14 -20.37 2.96
N PRO A 194 -4.35 -20.80 4.21
CA PRO A 194 -5.27 -21.92 4.52
C PRO A 194 -6.71 -21.68 4.07
N HIS A 195 -7.17 -20.42 4.10
CA HIS A 195 -8.52 -20.06 3.68
C HIS A 195 -8.80 -20.30 2.18
N ILE A 196 -7.75 -20.37 1.36
CA ILE A 196 -7.86 -20.76 -0.06
C ILE A 196 -7.85 -22.29 -0.17
N LEU A 197 -6.97 -22.96 0.58
CA LEU A 197 -6.82 -24.42 0.54
C LEU A 197 -8.13 -25.14 0.91
N ILE A 198 -8.83 -24.67 1.95
CA ILE A 198 -10.09 -25.31 2.39
C ILE A 198 -11.18 -25.28 1.32
N ARG A 199 -11.14 -24.32 0.38
CA ARG A 199 -12.10 -24.22 -0.72
C ARG A 199 -11.84 -25.27 -1.81
N TYR A 200 -10.64 -25.85 -1.88
CA TYR A 200 -10.38 -26.99 -2.76
C TYR A 200 -10.99 -28.29 -2.24
N TYR A 201 -11.27 -28.41 -0.93
CA TYR A 201 -11.91 -29.60 -0.39
C TYR A 201 -13.41 -29.67 -0.69
N THR A 202 -14.01 -28.55 -1.09
CA THR A 202 -15.43 -28.49 -1.47
C THR A 202 -15.67 -28.71 -2.96
N VAL A 203 -14.61 -28.87 -3.79
CA VAL A 203 -14.80 -29.16 -5.22
C VAL A 203 -14.85 -30.67 -5.49
N PRO A 204 -15.72 -31.13 -6.41
CA PRO A 204 -16.00 -32.55 -6.61
C PRO A 204 -14.88 -33.34 -7.29
N SER A 205 -13.90 -32.68 -7.92
CA SER A 205 -12.80 -33.37 -8.60
C SER A 205 -11.51 -32.54 -8.68
N GLN A 206 -10.37 -33.22 -8.77
CA GLN A 206 -9.06 -32.59 -8.97
C GLN A 206 -8.98 -31.78 -10.28
N ARG A 207 -9.64 -32.25 -11.35
CA ARG A 207 -9.71 -31.52 -12.63
C ARG A 207 -10.47 -30.20 -12.47
N ALA A 208 -11.57 -30.22 -11.72
CA ALA A 208 -12.34 -29.01 -11.40
C ALA A 208 -11.52 -28.05 -10.52
N ALA A 209 -10.77 -28.56 -9.52
CA ALA A 209 -9.87 -27.74 -8.71
C ALA A 209 -8.84 -26.99 -9.55
N ARG A 210 -8.18 -27.68 -10.49
CA ARG A 210 -7.20 -27.06 -11.40
C ARG A 210 -7.84 -26.01 -12.30
N LYS A 211 -8.99 -26.32 -12.91
CA LYS A 211 -9.72 -25.35 -13.75
C LYS A 211 -10.11 -24.11 -12.96
N SER A 212 -10.65 -24.28 -11.76
CA SER A 212 -11.01 -23.18 -10.86
C SER A 212 -9.80 -22.31 -10.51
N THR A 213 -8.65 -22.94 -10.22
CA THR A 213 -7.39 -22.22 -9.94
C THR A 213 -6.92 -21.40 -11.14
N ILE A 214 -6.94 -21.97 -12.34
CA ILE A 214 -6.54 -21.26 -13.57
C ILE A 214 -7.45 -20.06 -13.80
N VAL A 215 -8.77 -20.23 -13.69
CA VAL A 215 -9.73 -19.13 -13.86
C VAL A 215 -9.48 -18.03 -12.81
N ALA A 216 -9.25 -18.40 -11.56
CA ALA A 216 -8.96 -17.46 -10.49
C ALA A 216 -7.67 -16.67 -10.75
N ILE A 217 -6.57 -17.35 -11.10
CA ILE A 217 -5.28 -16.71 -11.40
C ILE A 217 -5.41 -15.80 -12.62
N SER A 218 -6.10 -16.22 -13.68
CA SER A 218 -6.33 -15.39 -14.87
C SER A 218 -7.16 -14.15 -14.55
N ALA A 219 -8.21 -14.27 -13.75
CA ALA A 219 -9.03 -13.14 -13.33
C ALA A 219 -8.24 -12.14 -12.46
N ILE A 220 -7.42 -12.65 -11.52
CA ILE A 220 -6.54 -11.82 -10.68
C ILE A 220 -5.48 -11.12 -11.54
N GLY A 221 -4.85 -11.85 -12.46
CA GLY A 221 -3.84 -11.29 -13.37
C GLY A 221 -4.43 -10.20 -14.28
N PHE A 222 -5.62 -10.45 -14.85
CA PHE A 222 -6.34 -9.45 -15.63
C PHE A 222 -6.69 -8.22 -14.79
N PHE A 223 -7.17 -8.42 -13.56
CA PHE A 223 -7.44 -7.33 -12.64
C PHE A 223 -6.19 -6.48 -12.34
N TYR A 224 -5.03 -7.09 -12.07
CA TYR A 224 -3.78 -6.35 -11.85
C TYR A 224 -3.30 -5.57 -13.08
N ILE A 225 -3.64 -6.01 -14.29
CA ILE A 225 -3.39 -5.21 -15.50
C ILE A 225 -4.32 -3.98 -15.50
N LEU A 226 -5.58 -4.13 -15.11
CA LEU A 226 -6.53 -3.02 -15.01
C LEU A 226 -6.13 -2.00 -13.93
N THR A 227 -5.56 -2.42 -12.80
CA THR A 227 -5.15 -1.48 -11.73
C THR A 227 -4.08 -0.49 -12.20
N LEU A 228 -3.22 -0.88 -13.14
CA LEU A 228 -2.28 0.03 -13.80
C LEU A 228 -3.02 1.19 -14.48
N PHE A 229 -4.07 0.89 -15.25
CA PHE A 229 -4.88 1.89 -15.94
C PHE A 229 -5.69 2.75 -14.96
N LEU A 230 -6.23 2.15 -13.89
CA LEU A 230 -6.92 2.92 -12.85
C LEU A 230 -5.97 3.90 -12.14
N GLY A 231 -4.78 3.46 -11.75
CA GLY A 231 -3.81 4.29 -11.03
C GLY A 231 -3.28 5.44 -11.88
N THR A 232 -2.84 5.12 -13.11
CA THR A 232 -2.36 6.13 -14.07
C THR A 232 -3.51 7.04 -14.54
N GLY A 233 -4.71 6.51 -14.70
CA GLY A 233 -5.92 7.28 -15.01
C GLY A 233 -6.26 8.29 -13.91
N ALA A 234 -6.22 7.90 -12.64
CA ALA A 234 -6.42 8.81 -11.52
C ALA A 234 -5.37 9.92 -11.48
N MET A 235 -4.12 9.57 -11.80
CA MET A 235 -2.99 10.51 -11.81
C MET A 235 -3.11 11.63 -12.84
N ILE A 236 -3.76 11.37 -13.97
CA ILE A 236 -3.89 12.37 -15.05
C ILE A 236 -5.23 13.10 -15.07
N ASN A 237 -6.24 12.60 -14.32
CA ASN A 237 -7.60 13.14 -14.32
C ASN A 237 -7.93 13.96 -13.05
N GLY A 238 -6.94 14.36 -12.25
CA GLY A 238 -7.18 15.25 -11.12
C GLY A 238 -7.90 14.61 -9.95
N SER A 239 -7.91 13.27 -9.86
CA SER A 239 -8.70 12.53 -8.87
C SER A 239 -7.87 11.87 -7.78
N LEU A 240 -6.56 12.11 -7.73
CA LEU A 240 -5.70 11.57 -6.67
C LEU A 240 -5.96 12.32 -5.36
N ASP A 241 -6.24 11.56 -4.32
CA ASP A 241 -6.23 12.05 -2.94
C ASP A 241 -4.84 11.79 -2.32
N LEU A 242 -4.16 12.88 -1.92
CA LEU A 242 -2.86 12.80 -1.27
C LEU A 242 -2.93 12.28 0.17
N GLY A 243 -4.10 12.35 0.80
CA GLY A 243 -4.36 11.80 2.12
C GLY A 243 -4.65 10.30 2.10
N SER A 244 -5.09 9.75 0.97
CA SER A 244 -5.43 8.33 0.85
C SER A 244 -5.23 7.77 -0.56
N SER A 245 -4.26 6.86 -0.71
CA SER A 245 -4.04 6.15 -1.99
C SER A 245 -5.18 5.18 -2.32
N ASN A 246 -6.00 4.78 -1.34
CA ASN A 246 -7.03 3.75 -1.49
C ASN A 246 -8.29 4.29 -2.21
N MET A 247 -8.44 5.61 -2.29
CA MET A 247 -9.60 6.27 -2.91
C MET A 247 -9.42 6.52 -4.42
N SER A 248 -8.30 6.11 -5.02
CA SER A 248 -7.98 6.38 -6.42
C SER A 248 -9.07 5.90 -7.40
N ALA A 249 -9.63 4.70 -7.16
CA ALA A 249 -10.64 4.11 -8.05
C ALA A 249 -12.02 4.79 -7.96
N PRO A 250 -12.63 4.96 -6.76
CA PRO A 250 -13.88 5.71 -6.65
C PRO A 250 -13.73 7.18 -7.10
N LEU A 251 -12.64 7.85 -6.74
CA LEU A 251 -12.46 9.25 -7.11
C LEU A 251 -12.27 9.43 -8.62
N LEU A 252 -11.57 8.51 -9.29
CA LEU A 252 -11.54 8.47 -10.75
C LEU A 252 -12.95 8.24 -11.33
N ALA A 253 -13.77 7.37 -10.74
CA ALA A 253 -15.15 7.22 -11.18
C ALA A 253 -15.96 8.52 -11.06
N LYS A 254 -15.72 9.28 -9.99
CA LYS A 254 -16.37 10.58 -9.73
C LYS A 254 -16.07 11.60 -10.82
N THR A 255 -14.89 11.58 -11.43
CA THR A 255 -14.57 12.50 -12.55
C THR A 255 -15.39 12.22 -13.81
N PHE A 256 -15.93 11.00 -13.96
CA PHE A 256 -16.85 10.64 -15.04
C PHE A 256 -18.33 10.83 -14.68
N GLY A 257 -18.65 11.03 -13.40
CA GLY A 257 -19.99 11.33 -12.93
C GLY A 257 -20.32 10.73 -11.56
N ILE A 258 -21.22 11.40 -10.84
CA ILE A 258 -21.66 11.00 -9.49
C ILE A 258 -22.33 9.61 -9.53
N THR A 259 -23.08 9.30 -10.58
CA THR A 259 -23.73 8.00 -10.74
C THR A 259 -22.73 6.86 -10.75
N LEU A 260 -21.63 6.99 -11.51
CA LEU A 260 -20.61 5.96 -11.59
C LEU A 260 -19.85 5.82 -10.26
N PHE A 261 -19.56 6.93 -9.60
CA PHE A 261 -19.00 6.95 -8.25
C PHE A 261 -19.90 6.19 -7.25
N SER A 262 -21.20 6.45 -7.26
CA SER A 262 -22.15 5.79 -6.36
C SER A 262 -22.24 4.28 -6.62
N ILE A 263 -22.29 3.87 -7.89
CA ILE A 263 -22.31 2.44 -8.27
C ILE A 263 -21.03 1.74 -7.81
N ILE A 264 -19.87 2.30 -8.11
CA ILE A 264 -18.58 1.70 -7.73
C ILE A 264 -18.41 1.66 -6.21
N SER A 265 -18.85 2.71 -5.50
CA SER A 265 -18.82 2.74 -4.04
C SER A 265 -19.75 1.70 -3.43
N ALA A 266 -20.96 1.51 -3.97
CA ALA A 266 -21.89 0.47 -3.52
C ALA A 266 -21.34 -0.94 -3.76
N ILE A 267 -20.75 -1.20 -4.92
CA ILE A 267 -20.09 -2.48 -5.24
C ILE A 267 -18.90 -2.71 -4.29
N ALA A 268 -18.08 -1.69 -4.05
CA ALA A 268 -16.95 -1.78 -3.13
C ALA A 268 -17.43 -2.14 -1.70
N PHE A 269 -18.49 -1.48 -1.21
CA PHE A 269 -19.06 -1.78 0.09
C PHE A 269 -19.63 -3.21 0.18
N ALA A 270 -20.41 -3.63 -0.83
CA ALA A 270 -20.99 -4.97 -0.89
C ALA A 270 -19.92 -6.07 -0.95
N THR A 271 -18.84 -5.85 -1.71
CA THR A 271 -17.74 -6.82 -1.84
C THR A 271 -16.88 -6.92 -0.58
N ILE A 272 -16.65 -5.79 0.11
CA ILE A 272 -15.99 -5.80 1.43
C ILE A 272 -16.81 -6.65 2.41
N LEU A 273 -18.12 -6.42 2.51
CA LEU A 273 -18.98 -7.15 3.45
C LEU A 273 -19.00 -8.66 3.15
N GLY A 274 -19.05 -9.03 1.86
CA GLY A 274 -19.01 -10.42 1.42
C GLY A 274 -17.68 -11.12 1.74
N THR A 275 -16.54 -10.46 1.49
CA THR A 275 -15.21 -11.03 1.75
C THR A 275 -14.90 -11.13 3.25
N VAL A 276 -15.24 -10.08 4.02
CA VAL A 276 -15.10 -10.07 5.49
C VAL A 276 -15.90 -11.21 6.11
N SER A 277 -17.17 -11.40 5.70
CA SER A 277 -18.00 -12.50 6.21
C SER A 277 -17.36 -13.87 5.93
N GLY A 278 -16.83 -14.07 4.72
CA GLY A 278 -16.16 -15.31 4.34
C GLY A 278 -14.89 -15.60 5.17
N LEU A 279 -14.06 -14.57 5.44
CA LEU A 279 -12.86 -14.71 6.27
C LEU A 279 -13.18 -14.94 7.74
N ILE A 280 -14.23 -14.29 8.27
CA ILE A 280 -14.69 -14.49 9.64
C ILE A 280 -15.17 -15.93 9.84
N VAL A 281 -15.95 -16.48 8.91
CA VAL A 281 -16.43 -17.88 8.99
C VAL A 281 -15.26 -18.87 8.91
N ALA A 282 -14.28 -18.64 8.04
CA ALA A 282 -13.09 -19.48 7.98
C ALA A 282 -12.28 -19.42 9.30
N SER A 283 -12.12 -18.23 9.87
CA SER A 283 -11.40 -18.03 11.13
C SER A 283 -12.15 -18.63 12.32
N SER A 284 -13.48 -18.51 12.36
CA SER A 284 -14.29 -19.09 13.42
C SER A 284 -14.30 -20.62 13.37
N GLY A 285 -14.26 -21.21 12.18
CA GLY A 285 -14.04 -22.65 11.98
C GLY A 285 -12.72 -23.12 12.57
N ALA A 286 -11.62 -22.39 12.32
CA ALA A 286 -10.31 -22.70 12.90
C ALA A 286 -10.34 -22.61 14.44
N VAL A 287 -11.00 -21.60 15.02
CA VAL A 287 -11.11 -21.49 16.49
C VAL A 287 -11.98 -22.61 17.07
N ALA A 288 -13.14 -22.89 16.50
CA ALA A 288 -14.08 -23.87 17.03
C ALA A 288 -13.61 -25.33 16.83
N HIS A 289 -13.10 -25.67 15.64
CA HIS A 289 -12.70 -27.05 15.33
C HIS A 289 -11.22 -27.33 15.60
N ASP A 290 -10.31 -26.43 15.25
CA ASP A 290 -8.87 -26.71 15.41
C ASP A 290 -8.42 -26.42 16.84
N LEU A 291 -8.82 -25.28 17.41
CA LEU A 291 -8.41 -24.88 18.74
C LEU A 291 -9.27 -25.51 19.86
N MET A 292 -10.60 -25.33 19.84
CA MET A 292 -11.46 -25.81 20.93
C MET A 292 -11.66 -27.33 20.90
N ASP A 293 -12.06 -27.89 19.76
CA ASP A 293 -12.36 -29.33 19.62
C ASP A 293 -11.06 -30.17 19.57
N LYS A 294 -10.16 -29.93 18.61
CA LYS A 294 -8.95 -30.76 18.46
C LYS A 294 -7.85 -30.48 19.48
N TYR A 295 -7.48 -29.22 19.69
CA TYR A 295 -6.32 -28.89 20.54
C TYR A 295 -6.67 -28.90 22.03
N MET A 296 -7.74 -28.21 22.44
CA MET A 296 -8.19 -28.18 23.84
C MET A 296 -9.02 -29.42 24.24
N LYS A 297 -9.42 -30.28 23.27
CA LYS A 297 -10.21 -31.50 23.50
C LYS A 297 -11.53 -31.26 24.23
N ILE A 298 -12.17 -30.11 23.99
CA ILE A 298 -13.45 -29.78 24.61
C ILE A 298 -14.55 -30.58 23.90
N LYS A 299 -15.09 -31.59 24.58
CA LYS A 299 -16.22 -32.38 24.05
C LYS A 299 -17.47 -31.51 23.93
N MET A 300 -17.86 -31.22 22.69
CA MET A 300 -19.05 -30.44 22.36
C MET A 300 -20.01 -31.25 21.48
N THR A 301 -21.30 -31.14 21.74
CA THR A 301 -22.34 -31.61 20.80
C THR A 301 -22.37 -30.76 19.54
N GLU A 302 -22.94 -31.25 18.43
CA GLU A 302 -23.05 -30.49 17.16
C GLU A 302 -23.72 -29.12 17.35
N LYS A 303 -24.78 -29.03 18.16
CA LYS A 303 -25.43 -27.75 18.49
C LYS A 303 -24.48 -26.81 19.26
N GLN A 304 -23.68 -27.34 20.18
CA GLN A 304 -22.68 -26.54 20.91
C GLN A 304 -21.52 -26.10 20.00
N LYS A 305 -21.08 -26.92 19.05
CA LYS A 305 -20.06 -26.56 18.07
C LYS A 305 -20.51 -25.39 17.19
N VAL A 306 -21.75 -25.43 16.68
CA VAL A 306 -22.31 -24.32 15.90
C VAL A 306 -22.41 -23.04 16.75
N LYS A 307 -22.84 -23.15 18.02
CA LYS A 307 -22.90 -22.00 18.93
C LYS A 307 -21.50 -21.44 19.23
N ALA A 308 -20.51 -22.30 19.48
CA ALA A 308 -19.12 -21.91 19.70
C ALA A 308 -18.53 -21.21 18.47
N GLY A 309 -18.78 -21.75 17.26
CA GLY A 309 -18.38 -21.11 16.01
C GLY A 309 -19.00 -19.73 15.81
N ARG A 310 -20.28 -19.53 16.15
CA ARG A 310 -20.92 -18.20 16.10
C ARG A 310 -20.32 -17.22 17.11
N ILE A 311 -20.03 -17.66 18.33
CA ILE A 311 -19.38 -16.82 19.35
C ILE A 311 -17.96 -16.46 18.92
N ALA A 312 -17.20 -17.43 18.41
CA ALA A 312 -15.86 -17.21 17.87
C ALA A 312 -15.89 -16.22 16.69
N ALA A 313 -16.88 -16.31 15.80
CA ALA A 313 -17.05 -15.37 14.70
C ALA A 313 -17.25 -13.92 15.20
N VAL A 314 -18.08 -13.73 16.23
CA VAL A 314 -18.27 -12.40 16.85
C VAL A 314 -16.97 -11.91 17.49
N GLY A 315 -16.28 -12.75 18.26
CA GLY A 315 -15.00 -12.40 18.89
C GLY A 315 -13.92 -12.01 17.89
N VAL A 316 -13.73 -12.82 16.84
CA VAL A 316 -12.79 -12.52 15.75
C VAL A 316 -13.19 -11.23 15.02
N GLY A 317 -14.49 -11.01 14.79
CA GLY A 317 -15.01 -9.78 14.18
C GLY A 317 -14.70 -8.54 15.00
N ILE A 318 -14.92 -8.57 16.31
CA ILE A 318 -14.60 -7.45 17.22
C ILE A 318 -13.10 -7.14 17.19
N VAL A 319 -12.24 -8.17 17.26
CA VAL A 319 -10.78 -7.98 17.17
C VAL A 319 -10.38 -7.39 15.82
N ALA A 320 -10.95 -7.89 14.72
CA ALA A 320 -10.68 -7.35 13.38
C ALA A 320 -11.11 -5.89 13.24
N ILE A 321 -12.25 -5.49 13.81
CA ILE A 321 -12.71 -4.09 13.81
C ILE A 321 -11.76 -3.20 14.63
N MET A 322 -11.37 -3.65 15.84
CA MET A 322 -10.42 -2.90 16.69
C MET A 322 -9.08 -2.70 15.99
N LEU A 323 -8.52 -3.75 15.37
CA LEU A 323 -7.29 -3.64 14.60
C LEU A 323 -7.47 -2.75 13.36
N GLY A 324 -8.62 -2.81 12.69
CA GLY A 324 -8.95 -1.95 11.56
C GLY A 324 -8.93 -0.46 11.92
N ILE A 325 -9.51 -0.10 13.07
CA ILE A 325 -9.50 1.27 13.59
C ILE A 325 -8.08 1.69 13.99
N LEU A 326 -7.34 0.81 14.68
CA LEU A 326 -5.98 1.11 15.14
C LEU A 326 -5.00 1.35 13.98
N PHE A 327 -5.17 0.62 12.87
CA PHE A 327 -4.30 0.70 11.70
C PHE A 327 -4.93 1.46 10.51
N GLU A 328 -5.98 2.25 10.73
CA GLU A 328 -6.72 2.95 9.65
C GLU A 328 -5.85 3.90 8.82
N LYS A 329 -4.81 4.47 9.45
CA LYS A 329 -3.88 5.43 8.81
C LYS A 329 -2.77 4.72 8.01
N GLN A 330 -2.67 3.40 8.09
CA GLN A 330 -1.64 2.63 7.43
C GLN A 330 -2.03 2.29 5.98
N ASN A 331 -1.02 2.20 5.11
CA ASN A 331 -1.25 1.79 3.74
C ASN A 331 -1.67 0.32 3.69
N VAL A 332 -2.78 0.02 3.01
CA VAL A 332 -3.33 -1.34 2.94
C VAL A 332 -2.36 -2.28 2.20
N SER A 333 -1.68 -1.83 1.15
CA SER A 333 -0.68 -2.64 0.44
C SER A 333 0.49 -3.03 1.35
N PHE A 334 0.85 -2.16 2.30
CA PHE A 334 1.88 -2.47 3.29
C PHE A 334 1.40 -3.55 4.27
N LEU A 335 0.22 -3.38 4.89
CA LEU A 335 -0.35 -4.38 5.81
C LEU A 335 -0.53 -5.75 5.15
N VAL A 336 -0.97 -5.75 3.89
CA VAL A 336 -1.07 -6.95 3.07
C VAL A 336 0.31 -7.60 2.91
N GLY A 337 1.33 -6.84 2.50
CA GLY A 337 2.71 -7.35 2.38
C GLY A 337 3.21 -8.08 3.64
N LEU A 338 2.94 -7.52 4.83
CA LEU A 338 3.29 -8.14 6.11
C LEU A 338 2.60 -9.51 6.32
N ALA A 339 1.29 -9.57 6.08
CA ALA A 339 0.51 -10.80 6.24
C ALA A 339 1.00 -11.90 5.29
N PHE A 340 1.29 -11.54 4.04
CA PHE A 340 1.85 -12.47 3.05
C PHE A 340 3.25 -12.96 3.43
N ALA A 341 4.11 -12.08 3.96
CA ALA A 341 5.44 -12.46 4.41
C ALA A 341 5.40 -13.46 5.58
N ILE A 342 4.50 -13.26 6.55
CA ILE A 342 4.30 -14.20 7.66
C ILE A 342 3.77 -15.54 7.13
N ALA A 343 2.74 -15.51 6.25
CA ALA A 343 2.18 -16.72 5.66
C ALA A 343 3.22 -17.52 4.85
N ALA A 344 4.02 -16.84 4.02
CA ALA A 344 5.09 -17.45 3.24
C ALA A 344 6.19 -18.06 4.13
N SER A 345 6.47 -17.47 5.29
CA SER A 345 7.55 -17.92 6.17
C SER A 345 7.12 -19.08 7.08
N ALA A 346 5.88 -19.05 7.57
CA ALA A 346 5.38 -20.04 8.51
C ALA A 346 4.75 -21.26 7.81
N ASN A 347 3.85 -21.04 6.85
CA ASN A 347 2.99 -22.10 6.32
C ASN A 347 3.61 -22.80 5.11
N LEU A 348 4.26 -22.06 4.21
CA LEU A 348 4.79 -22.64 2.98
C LEU A 348 5.82 -23.76 3.22
N PRO A 349 6.84 -23.60 4.09
CA PRO A 349 7.83 -24.67 4.29
C PRO A 349 7.17 -25.95 4.79
N ALA A 350 6.22 -25.83 5.71
CA ALA A 350 5.45 -26.95 6.24
C ALA A 350 4.66 -27.68 5.15
N ILE A 351 3.89 -26.95 4.34
CA ILE A 351 3.03 -27.53 3.29
C ILE A 351 3.90 -28.20 2.21
N LEU A 352 4.91 -27.51 1.69
CA LEU A 352 5.74 -28.04 0.60
C LEU A 352 6.56 -29.25 1.04
N MET A 353 7.18 -29.20 2.23
CA MET A 353 8.02 -30.31 2.68
C MET A 353 7.17 -31.51 3.08
N LEU A 354 5.96 -31.33 3.60
CA LEU A 354 5.03 -32.42 3.85
C LEU A 354 4.65 -33.17 2.56
N LEU A 355 4.47 -32.46 1.45
CA LEU A 355 4.08 -33.04 0.16
C LEU A 355 5.26 -33.67 -0.60
N PHE A 356 6.42 -33.01 -0.62
CA PHE A 356 7.53 -33.36 -1.52
C PHE A 356 8.71 -34.03 -0.82
N TRP A 357 8.80 -33.99 0.51
CA TRP A 357 9.95 -34.54 1.24
C TRP A 357 9.56 -35.65 2.21
N LYS A 358 9.96 -36.89 1.88
CA LYS A 358 9.61 -38.11 2.64
C LYS A 358 10.16 -38.17 4.08
N ARG A 359 11.12 -37.29 4.41
CA ARG A 359 11.76 -37.21 5.74
C ARG A 359 11.12 -36.15 6.64
N THR A 360 10.07 -35.48 6.21
CA THR A 360 9.36 -34.49 7.03
C THR A 360 8.79 -35.12 8.29
N THR A 361 9.01 -34.46 9.43
CA THR A 361 8.52 -34.90 10.75
C THR A 361 7.55 -33.88 11.34
N ALA A 362 6.64 -34.33 12.22
CA ALA A 362 5.72 -33.44 12.92
C ALA A 362 6.47 -32.37 13.73
N LYS A 363 7.54 -32.75 14.43
CA LYS A 363 8.39 -31.80 15.19
C LYS A 363 9.06 -30.79 14.27
N GLY A 364 9.55 -31.21 13.10
CA GLY A 364 10.14 -30.32 12.11
C GLY A 364 9.15 -29.29 11.57
N ILE A 365 7.91 -29.71 11.29
CA ILE A 365 6.83 -28.81 10.87
C ILE A 365 6.51 -27.80 11.98
N SER A 366 6.32 -28.24 13.22
CA SER A 366 5.98 -27.34 14.33
C SER A 366 7.06 -26.28 14.57
N TRP A 367 8.33 -26.68 14.60
CA TRP A 367 9.43 -25.73 14.78
C TRP A 367 9.60 -24.79 13.60
N ALA A 368 9.38 -25.26 12.37
CA ALA A 368 9.43 -24.40 11.17
C ALA A 368 8.36 -23.31 11.21
N ILE A 369 7.12 -23.66 11.60
CA ILE A 369 6.03 -22.69 11.75
C ILE A 369 6.39 -21.64 12.81
N VAL A 370 6.84 -22.07 13.99
CA VAL A 370 7.21 -21.17 15.10
C VAL A 370 8.37 -20.26 14.70
N VAL A 371 9.47 -20.82 14.19
CA VAL A 371 10.65 -20.03 13.79
C VAL A 371 10.33 -19.10 12.62
N GLY A 372 9.59 -19.57 11.61
CA GLY A 372 9.16 -18.74 10.48
C GLY A 372 8.27 -17.57 10.90
N MET A 373 7.29 -17.82 11.78
CA MET A 373 6.41 -16.78 12.32
C MET A 373 7.17 -15.79 13.21
N MET A 374 7.96 -16.27 14.17
CA MET A 374 8.71 -15.40 15.08
C MET A 374 9.76 -14.58 14.34
N THR A 375 10.49 -15.18 13.40
CA THR A 375 11.52 -14.46 12.63
C THR A 375 10.89 -13.41 11.73
N SER A 376 9.82 -13.74 10.99
CA SER A 376 9.14 -12.76 10.14
C SER A 376 8.57 -11.62 10.98
N LEU A 377 7.91 -11.90 12.10
CA LEU A 377 7.36 -10.88 12.99
C LEU A 377 8.46 -9.98 13.58
N LEU A 378 9.54 -10.56 14.12
CA LEU A 378 10.65 -9.80 14.70
C LEU A 378 11.32 -8.89 13.66
N LEU A 379 11.58 -9.40 12.45
CA LEU A 379 12.17 -8.60 11.39
C LEU A 379 11.24 -7.47 10.92
N ILE A 380 9.92 -7.69 10.93
CA ILE A 380 8.92 -6.65 10.64
C ILE A 380 8.91 -5.57 11.73
N LEU A 381 8.92 -5.96 13.00
CA LEU A 381 8.94 -5.03 14.13
C LEU A 381 10.23 -4.20 14.17
N LEU A 382 11.35 -4.78 13.71
CA LEU A 382 12.65 -4.11 13.59
C LEU A 382 12.87 -3.38 12.26
N SER A 383 11.85 -3.33 11.39
CA SER A 383 11.95 -2.74 10.06
C SER A 383 11.87 -1.20 10.10
N PRO A 384 12.39 -0.51 9.07
CA PRO A 384 12.35 0.95 8.99
C PRO A 384 10.93 1.50 9.01
N THR A 385 9.97 0.76 8.42
CA THR A 385 8.56 1.17 8.36
C THR A 385 7.89 1.17 9.73
N LEU A 386 8.17 0.17 10.58
CA LEU A 386 7.61 0.12 11.94
C LEU A 386 8.28 1.15 12.85
N TYR A 387 9.56 1.44 12.65
CA TYR A 387 10.26 2.49 13.38
C TYR A 387 9.66 3.88 13.09
N GLU A 388 9.29 4.16 11.84
CA GLU A 388 8.53 5.38 11.51
C GLU A 388 7.18 5.43 12.23
N ILE A 389 6.49 4.29 12.38
CA ILE A 389 5.23 4.19 13.13
C ILE A 389 5.46 4.41 14.63
N TYR A 390 6.60 3.97 15.17
CA TYR A 390 7.00 4.24 16.56
C TYR A 390 7.45 5.68 16.81
N GLY A 391 7.55 6.51 15.76
CA GLY A 391 8.06 7.89 15.85
C GLY A 391 9.58 7.98 15.89
N LEU A 392 10.29 6.91 15.57
CA LEU A 392 11.76 6.85 15.49
C LEU A 392 12.24 7.07 14.04
N PRO A 393 13.49 7.56 13.83
CA PRO A 393 14.05 7.67 12.50
C PRO A 393 14.16 6.31 11.81
N ALA A 394 13.70 6.20 10.56
CA ALA A 394 13.81 4.97 9.77
C ALA A 394 15.26 4.45 9.65
N ALA A 395 16.25 5.35 9.67
CA ALA A 395 17.66 5.02 9.58
C ALA A 395 18.23 4.34 10.84
N SER A 396 17.58 4.44 11.99
CA SER A 396 18.00 3.77 13.22
C SER A 396 17.44 2.35 13.36
N ALA A 397 16.71 1.86 12.35
CA ALA A 397 16.18 0.52 12.35
C ALA A 397 17.31 -0.53 12.23
N PRO A 398 17.38 -1.53 13.13
CA PRO A 398 18.40 -2.58 13.06
C PRO A 398 18.35 -3.42 11.78
N MET A 399 17.16 -3.54 11.19
CA MET A 399 16.95 -4.26 9.94
C MET A 399 16.81 -3.27 8.78
N PRO A 400 17.70 -3.30 7.76
CA PRO A 400 17.61 -2.39 6.62
C PRO A 400 16.50 -2.75 5.62
N LEU A 401 15.95 -3.97 5.66
CA LEU A 401 14.86 -4.39 4.78
C LEU A 401 13.50 -4.08 5.40
N LYS A 402 12.54 -3.67 4.57
CA LYS A 402 11.14 -3.49 4.97
C LYS A 402 10.37 -4.81 4.96
N ASN A 403 10.77 -5.72 4.08
CA ASN A 403 10.13 -7.02 3.86
C ASN A 403 11.04 -8.15 4.34
N PRO A 404 10.58 -9.04 5.23
CA PRO A 404 11.43 -10.06 5.84
C PRO A 404 11.60 -11.32 4.99
N GLY A 405 10.79 -11.50 3.92
CA GLY A 405 10.61 -12.76 3.18
C GLY A 405 11.91 -13.42 2.72
N ILE A 406 12.89 -12.66 2.26
CA ILE A 406 14.18 -13.19 1.80
C ILE A 406 15.00 -13.89 2.91
N ILE A 407 14.76 -13.54 4.18
CA ILE A 407 15.45 -14.15 5.33
C ILE A 407 14.53 -15.18 6.01
N SER A 408 13.29 -14.80 6.29
CA SER A 408 12.38 -15.61 7.09
C SER A 408 11.90 -16.87 6.36
N ILE A 409 11.74 -16.82 5.03
CA ILE A 409 11.31 -17.99 4.24
C ILE A 409 12.41 -19.06 4.21
N PRO A 410 13.66 -18.78 3.78
CA PRO A 410 14.72 -19.80 3.82
C PRO A 410 14.98 -20.34 5.23
N LEU A 411 14.89 -19.50 6.26
CA LEU A 411 15.08 -19.95 7.65
C LEU A 411 13.98 -20.95 8.08
N GLY A 412 12.73 -20.76 7.63
CA GLY A 412 11.66 -21.72 7.84
C GLY A 412 11.95 -23.09 7.21
N PHE A 413 12.44 -23.10 5.96
CA PHE A 413 12.88 -24.34 5.30
C PHE A 413 14.07 -25.00 6.01
N LEU A 414 15.09 -24.21 6.36
CA LEU A 414 16.28 -24.71 7.03
C LEU A 414 15.93 -25.33 8.38
N THR A 415 15.10 -24.65 9.18
CA THR A 415 14.62 -25.16 10.47
C THR A 415 13.89 -26.48 10.30
N LEU A 416 12.98 -26.57 9.31
CA LEU A 416 12.26 -27.80 9.03
C LEU A 416 13.21 -28.95 8.69
N ILE A 417 14.19 -28.70 7.82
CA ILE A 417 15.16 -29.70 7.37
C ILE A 417 15.99 -30.19 8.56
N VAL A 418 16.62 -29.27 9.30
CA VAL A 418 17.51 -29.59 10.43
C VAL A 418 16.75 -30.37 11.50
N VAL A 419 15.60 -29.86 11.96
CA VAL A 419 14.82 -30.52 13.02
C VAL A 419 14.26 -31.86 12.55
N SER A 420 13.87 -31.99 11.28
CA SER A 420 13.39 -33.28 10.75
C SER A 420 14.50 -34.32 10.59
N LEU A 421 15.73 -33.90 10.32
CA LEU A 421 16.88 -34.82 10.30
C LEU A 421 17.30 -35.23 11.72
N MET A 422 17.19 -34.32 12.69
CA MET A 422 17.49 -34.59 14.10
C MET A 422 16.40 -35.43 14.79
N SER A 423 15.15 -35.31 14.35
CA SER A 423 14.04 -36.08 14.91
C SER A 423 13.90 -37.44 14.23
N LYS A 424 14.03 -38.54 14.98
CA LYS A 424 13.65 -39.88 14.47
C LYS A 424 12.18 -39.89 14.03
N LYS A 425 11.91 -40.51 12.89
CA LYS A 425 10.57 -40.65 12.30
C LYS A 425 9.69 -41.52 13.22
N GLN A 426 8.96 -40.91 14.15
CA GLN A 426 7.89 -41.58 14.88
C GLN A 426 6.68 -41.66 13.96
N GLY A 427 6.44 -42.84 13.38
CA GLY A 427 5.24 -43.21 12.65
C GLY A 427 5.04 -42.45 11.35
N ALA A 428 5.47 -43.05 10.23
CA ALA A 428 4.97 -42.62 8.93
C ALA A 428 3.44 -42.76 8.92
N ALA A 429 2.71 -41.66 8.79
CA ALA A 429 1.39 -41.75 8.17
C ALA A 429 1.61 -42.33 6.76
N PRO A 430 0.88 -43.39 6.36
CA PRO A 430 1.07 -43.99 5.04
C PRO A 430 0.93 -42.91 3.99
N ALA A 431 1.88 -42.89 3.05
CA ALA A 431 1.81 -42.03 1.88
C ALA A 431 0.44 -42.23 1.25
N LEU A 432 -0.26 -41.14 0.94
CA LEU A 432 -1.49 -41.18 0.15
C LEU A 432 -1.16 -41.87 -1.18
N GLU A 433 -1.45 -43.16 -1.26
CA GLU A 433 -1.36 -43.96 -2.47
C GLU A 433 -2.60 -43.68 -3.32
N LYS A 434 -2.32 -43.07 -4.49
CA LYS A 434 -3.13 -42.91 -5.71
C LYS A 434 -4.28 -41.89 -5.71
#